data_AF-A0A2T5BK33-F1
#
_entry.id   AF-A0A2T5BK33-F1
#
_cell.length_a   1.000
_cell.length_b   1.000
_cell.length_c   1.000
_cell.angle_alpha   90.00
_cell.angle_beta   90.00
_cell.angle_gamma   90.00
#
_symmetry.space_group_name_H-M   'P 1'
#
loop_
_entity.id
_entity.type
_entity.pdbx_description
1 polymer ?
#
loop_
_entity_poly.entity_id
_entity_poly.type
_entity_poly.pdbx_seq_one_letter_code
_entity_poly.pdbx_strand_id
1 'polypeptide(L)'
;MYSQDSISGHRRGRPEPTAEVLSGLACLICGADYRSAPDPEVVVVSHRGDKQLLACHGTCARMASGSVNGLDETPLPLAERVRRHRADGS
;
A
#
# COMPACT_ATOMS: atom_id res chain seq x y z
N MET A 1 40.53 11.87 -3.76
CA MET A 1 39.57 10.91 -3.18
C MET A 1 38.23 11.62 -3.08
N TYR A 2 37.25 11.20 -3.88
CA TYR A 2 35.92 11.81 -3.84
C TYR A 2 35.08 11.08 -2.78
N SER A 3 34.85 11.75 -1.65
CA SER A 3 33.91 11.28 -0.62
C SER A 3 32.49 11.40 -1.16
N GLN A 4 31.82 10.25 -1.29
CA GLN A 4 30.42 10.16 -1.69
C GLN A 4 29.55 10.27 -0.44
N ASP A 5 29.57 11.45 0.20
CA ASP A 5 28.57 11.83 1.19
C ASP A 5 27.33 12.34 0.43
N SER A 6 26.14 11.88 0.86
CA SER A 6 24.80 12.34 0.46
C SER A 6 23.98 11.40 -0.44
N ILE A 7 23.51 10.29 0.14
CA ILE A 7 22.18 9.74 -0.20
C ILE A 7 21.37 9.54 1.08
N SER A 8 21.20 10.63 1.84
CA SER A 8 20.31 10.69 3.03
C SER A 8 19.21 11.75 2.90
N GLY A 9 19.01 12.31 1.70
CA GLY A 9 17.87 13.16 1.38
C GLY A 9 16.81 12.34 0.68
N HIS A 10 15.60 12.22 1.27
CA HIS A 10 14.28 12.00 0.63
C HIS A 10 13.28 11.20 1.51
N ARG A 11 13.60 10.81 2.75
CA ARG A 11 12.63 10.16 3.68
C ARG A 11 12.05 11.09 4.75
N ARG A 12 11.92 12.39 4.50
CA ARG A 12 11.26 13.32 5.44
C ARG A 12 9.97 13.85 4.82
N GLY A 13 8.83 13.36 5.31
CA GLY A 13 7.53 13.99 5.05
C GLY A 13 6.38 13.04 4.71
N ARG A 14 6.60 11.73 4.49
CA ARG A 14 5.46 10.83 4.29
C ARG A 14 4.80 10.60 5.66
N PRO A 15 3.54 11.02 5.87
CA PRO A 15 2.82 10.67 7.09
C PRO A 15 2.83 9.15 7.26
N GLU A 16 2.88 8.68 8.51
CA GLU A 16 2.78 7.25 8.78
C GLU A 16 1.53 6.69 8.08
N PRO A 17 1.63 5.51 7.44
CA PRO A 17 0.48 4.90 6.79
C PRO A 17 -0.62 4.67 7.82
N THR A 18 -1.84 5.11 7.49
CA THR A 18 -3.00 4.98 8.39
C THR A 18 -3.34 3.50 8.62
N ALA A 19 -4.13 3.21 9.66
CA ALA A 19 -4.56 1.85 9.96
C ALA A 19 -5.31 1.21 8.77
N GLU A 20 -6.09 2.00 8.03
CA GLU A 20 -6.80 1.57 6.83
C GLU A 20 -5.82 1.18 5.72
N VAL A 21 -4.76 1.96 5.50
CA VAL A 21 -3.70 1.62 4.54
C VAL A 21 -2.98 0.34 4.94
N LEU A 22 -2.69 0.19 6.24
CA LEU A 22 -2.02 -1.00 6.78
C LEU A 22 -2.88 -2.26 6.72
N SER A 23 -4.20 -2.12 6.85
CA SER A 23 -5.16 -3.20 6.65
C SER A 23 -5.53 -3.42 5.18
N GLY A 24 -4.89 -2.69 4.26
CA GLY A 24 -5.16 -2.77 2.83
C GLY A 24 -6.56 -2.28 2.44
N LEU A 25 -7.24 -1.48 3.26
CA LEU A 25 -8.56 -0.91 2.96
C LEU A 25 -8.48 0.37 2.14
N ALA A 26 -7.31 1.02 2.14
CA ALA A 26 -7.05 2.22 1.35
C ALA A 26 -5.78 2.08 0.52
N CYS A 27 -5.71 2.85 -0.57
CA CYS A 27 -4.52 2.91 -1.40
C CYS A 27 -3.34 3.52 -0.64
N LEU A 28 -2.21 2.81 -0.65
CA LEU A 28 -0.96 3.28 -0.06
C LEU A 28 -0.51 4.65 -0.62
N ILE A 29 -0.88 4.95 -1.86
CA ILE A 29 -0.39 6.12 -2.60
C ILE A 29 -1.40 7.27 -2.60
N CYS A 30 -2.62 7.05 -3.10
CA CYS A 30 -3.63 8.10 -3.24
C CYS A 30 -4.65 8.15 -2.08
N GLY A 31 -4.60 7.20 -1.14
CA GLY A 31 -5.54 7.14 -0.02
C GLY A 31 -6.98 6.76 -0.40
N ALA A 32 -7.23 6.36 -1.65
CA ALA A 32 -8.56 5.94 -2.09
C ALA A 32 -9.08 4.77 -1.24
N ASP A 33 -10.26 4.93 -0.66
CA ASP A 33 -10.93 3.90 0.14
C ASP A 33 -11.59 2.87 -0.78
N TYR A 34 -11.12 1.63 -0.71
CA TYR A 34 -11.61 0.55 -1.57
C TYR A 34 -13.00 0.05 -1.20
N ARG A 35 -13.51 0.39 -0.01
CA ARG A 35 -14.87 0.04 0.43
C ARG A 35 -15.93 0.87 -0.26
N SER A 36 -15.55 2.05 -0.73
CA SER A 36 -16.43 3.05 -1.35
C SER A 36 -16.20 3.16 -2.86
N ALA A 37 -15.14 2.53 -3.38
CA ALA A 37 -14.83 2.53 -4.80
C ALA A 37 -15.65 1.45 -5.54
N PRO A 38 -16.25 1.78 -6.69
CA PRO A 38 -16.86 0.76 -7.55
C PRO A 38 -15.73 -0.03 -8.24
N ASP A 39 -15.69 -1.34 -7.97
CA ASP A 39 -14.78 -2.32 -8.59
C ASP A 39 -13.30 -1.87 -8.68
N PRO A 40 -12.62 -1.60 -7.55
CA PRO A 40 -11.26 -1.12 -7.59
C PRO A 40 -10.30 -2.24 -8.02
N GLU A 41 -9.68 -2.09 -9.18
CA GLU A 41 -8.50 -2.88 -9.55
C GLU A 41 -7.34 -2.52 -8.63
N VAL A 42 -7.06 -3.41 -7.68
CA VAL A 42 -6.00 -3.25 -6.68
C VAL A 42 -4.97 -4.36 -6.80
N VAL A 43 -3.72 -4.02 -6.54
CA VAL A 43 -2.59 -4.96 -6.60
C VAL A 43 -1.77 -4.89 -5.33
N VAL A 44 -1.14 -6.02 -4.97
CA VAL A 44 -0.17 -6.09 -3.87
C VAL A 44 1.10 -5.42 -4.31
N VAL A 45 1.60 -4.47 -3.52
CA VAL A 45 2.83 -3.71 -3.84
C VAL A 45 3.96 -3.95 -2.85
N SER A 46 3.63 -4.40 -1.64
CA SER A 46 4.58 -4.71 -0.59
C SER A 46 3.90 -5.47 0.55
N HIS A 47 4.69 -5.89 1.53
CA HIS A 47 4.22 -6.50 2.77
C HIS A 47 4.74 -5.71 3.97
N ARG A 48 3.94 -5.68 5.05
CA ARG A 48 4.39 -5.24 6.37
C ARG A 48 3.95 -6.26 7.40
N GLY A 49 4.90 -7.10 7.83
CA GLY A 49 4.58 -8.29 8.62
C GLY A 49 3.75 -9.26 7.78
N ASP A 50 2.62 -9.72 8.33
CA ASP A 50 1.63 -10.59 7.71
C ASP A 50 0.58 -9.83 6.86
N LYS A 51 0.69 -8.50 6.77
CA LYS A 51 -0.28 -7.64 6.08
C LYS A 51 0.17 -7.28 4.67
N GLN A 52 -0.75 -7.40 3.71
CA GLN A 52 -0.56 -6.95 2.32
C GLN A 52 -0.79 -5.43 2.23
N LEU A 53 0.20 -4.70 1.73
CA LEU A 53 0.03 -3.30 1.34
C LEU A 53 -0.39 -3.22 -0.12
N LEU A 54 -1.44 -2.45 -0.39
CA LEU A 54 -2.10 -2.42 -1.68
C LEU A 54 -2.08 -1.02 -2.31
N ALA A 55 -2.07 -1.00 -3.65
CA ALA A 55 -2.25 0.22 -4.43
C ALA A 55 -3.25 -0.01 -5.56
N CYS A 56 -3.85 1.07 -6.08
CA CYS A 56 -4.58 1.01 -7.33
C CYS A 56 -3.64 0.55 -8.45
N HIS A 57 -4.16 -0.25 -9.38
CA HIS A 57 -3.43 -0.65 -10.58
C HIS A 57 -2.92 0.58 -11.37
N GLY A 58 -1.84 0.40 -12.13
CA GLY A 58 -1.27 1.46 -12.96
C GLY A 58 -0.32 2.38 -12.18
N THR A 59 -0.63 3.68 -12.16
CA THR A 59 0.31 4.70 -11.64
C THR A 59 0.61 4.54 -10.15
N CYS A 60 -0.39 4.22 -9.32
CA CYS A 60 -0.16 4.03 -7.89
C CYS A 60 0.73 2.80 -7.63
N ALA A 61 0.45 1.68 -8.28
CA ALA A 61 1.30 0.50 -8.22
C ALA A 61 2.75 0.81 -8.67
N ARG A 62 2.92 1.48 -9.82
CA ARG A 62 4.24 1.87 -10.32
C ARG A 62 5.00 2.77 -9.34
N MET A 63 4.33 3.72 -8.70
CA MET A 63 4.98 4.59 -7.70
C MET A 63 5.33 3.84 -6.40
N ALA A 64 4.58 2.80 -6.04
CA ALA A 64 4.81 2.03 -4.81
C ALA A 64 5.85 0.92 -4.95
N SER A 65 5.85 0.17 -6.05
CA SER A 65 6.68 -1.03 -6.26
C SER A 65 7.56 -0.99 -7.51
N GLY A 66 7.44 0.04 -8.36
CA GLY A 66 8.10 0.10 -9.67
C GLY A 66 7.37 -0.67 -10.78
N SER A 67 6.31 -1.41 -10.45
CA SER A 67 5.52 -2.23 -11.38
C SER A 67 4.06 -1.80 -11.42
N VAL A 68 3.46 -1.74 -12.61
CA VAL A 68 2.02 -1.43 -12.76
C VAL A 68 1.13 -2.56 -12.25
N ASN A 69 1.65 -3.80 -12.26
CA ASN A 69 0.93 -5.00 -11.81
C ASN A 69 1.24 -5.36 -10.35
N GLY A 70 2.00 -4.52 -9.65
CA GLY A 70 2.46 -4.85 -8.30
C GLY A 70 3.43 -6.04 -8.30
N LEU A 71 3.30 -6.90 -7.30
CA LEU A 71 4.10 -8.10 -7.07
C LEU A 71 3.56 -9.36 -7.77
N ASP A 72 2.52 -9.23 -8.61
CA ASP A 72 1.81 -10.35 -9.24
C ASP A 72 1.19 -11.35 -8.24
N GLU A 73 0.89 -10.86 -7.04
CA GLU A 73 0.21 -11.61 -6.00
C GLU A 73 -1.27 -11.25 -5.96
N THR A 74 -2.11 -12.24 -5.68
CA THR A 74 -3.54 -12.02 -5.51
C THR A 74 -3.80 -11.32 -4.17
N PRO A 75 -4.43 -10.13 -4.17
CA PRO A 75 -4.84 -9.47 -2.93
C PRO A 75 -5.90 -10.29 -2.21
N LEU A 76 -5.87 -10.29 -0.88
CA LEU A 76 -6.97 -10.83 -0.09
C LEU A 76 -8.30 -10.15 -0.46
N PRO A 77 -9.42 -10.91 -0.49
CA PRO A 77 -10.73 -10.34 -0.76
C PRO A 77 -11.05 -9.16 0.16
N LEU A 78 -11.72 -8.12 -0.36
CA LEU A 78 -12.03 -6.91 0.41
C LEU A 78 -12.78 -7.23 1.71
N ALA A 79 -13.76 -8.13 1.66
CA ALA A 79 -14.50 -8.56 2.83
C ALA A 79 -13.58 -9.15 3.91
N GLU A 80 -12.57 -9.92 3.52
CA GLU A 80 -11.59 -10.51 4.45
C GLU A 80 -10.70 -9.43 5.08
N ARG A 81 -10.22 -8.47 4.28
CA ARG A 81 -9.45 -7.32 4.78
C ARG A 81 -10.25 -6.52 5.81
N VAL A 82 -11.54 -6.27 5.55
CA VAL A 82 -12.43 -5.56 6.48
C VAL A 82 -12.62 -6.34 7.79
N ARG A 83 -12.80 -7.67 7.71
CA ARG A 83 -12.91 -8.52 8.92
C ARG A 83 -11.68 -8.43 9.79
N ARG A 84 -10.48 -8.57 9.21
CA ARG A 84 -9.20 -8.49 9.94
C ARG A 84 -8.99 -7.11 10.58
N HIS A 85 -9.28 -6.03 9.85
CA HIS A 85 -9.17 -4.68 10.38
C HIS A 85 -10.05 -4.46 11.64
N ARG A 86 -11.29 -4.98 11.64
CA ARG A 86 -12.18 -4.88 12.80
C ARG A 86 -11.68 -5.71 14.00
N ALA A 87 -11.08 -6.87 13.73
CA ALA A 87 -10.52 -7.73 14.77
C ALA A 87 -9.28 -7.10 15.43
N ASP A 88 -8.43 -6.43 14.66
CA ASP A 88 -7.22 -5.75 15.17
C ASP A 88 -7.52 -4.51 16.03
N GLY A 89 -8.72 -3.94 15.91
CA GLY A 89 -9.15 -2.74 16.64
C GLY A 89 -9.99 -3.01 17.89
N SER A 90 -10.20 -4.28 18.26
CA SER A 90 -10.96 -4.70 19.45
C SER A 90 -10.04 -5.04 20.63
#